data_AF-A0A9D4P6V5-F1
#
_entry.id   AF-A0A9D4P6V5-F1
#
_cell.length_a   1.000
_cell.length_b   1.000
_cell.length_c   1.000
_cell.angle_alpha   90.00
_cell.angle_beta   90.00
_cell.angle_gamma   90.00
#
_symmetry.space_group_name_H-M   'P 1'
#
loop_
_entity.id
_entity.type
_entity.pdbx_description
1 polymer ?
#
loop_
_entity_poly.entity_id
_entity_poly.type
_entity_poly.pdbx_seq_one_letter_code
_entity_poly.pdbx_strand_id
1 'polypeptide(L)'
;MDDCYLQQQCIENVDFNELENIFQNIVAHGVDYALFGIPDDMKINGISAHDIIKYFSLIKFGQPCQIFRTKNFNHRIDFDVSLFIKMCHRLGVFPNIIKQTYWGSIGFKDFCDSIIMAVNCDTQEIQGQPYWIMSLVGSKNHNYMLYNEAHVIGKKRNYALLREQLYQLICKYEKRHERMPKTVILYYNERNENDLVQIKKMCKLSMFSSQTESIKWVIINVVSHKNMAGKLFEKPENEGSSFFIADDKFLKPNEFILGHDSNHDNPTSETILKCAKCVINSDQTFYGDFAIAHVTDSLCYLYSESLTLKNQPLPLTYAINSTRQAFSRLNGKLTANKAYSNDYDEDEWLSILNTSMKFNFLHKKIANPFV
;
A
#
# COMPACT_ATOMS: atom_id res chain seq x y z
N MET A 1 -33.87 -12.08 1.06
CA MET A 1 -33.42 -10.71 1.38
C MET A 1 -32.98 -10.81 2.83
N ASP A 2 -31.71 -11.08 3.05
CA ASP A 2 -31.18 -11.32 4.39
C ASP A 2 -31.02 -9.97 5.08
N ASP A 3 -31.66 -9.85 6.24
CA ASP A 3 -31.69 -8.67 7.07
C ASP A 3 -30.27 -8.26 7.50
N CYS A 4 -29.75 -7.20 6.88
CA CYS A 4 -28.54 -6.53 7.33
C CYS A 4 -28.91 -5.72 8.59
N TYR A 5 -28.84 -6.35 9.76
CA TYR A 5 -29.02 -5.68 11.06
C TYR A 5 -27.85 -4.71 11.30
N LEU A 6 -28.00 -3.47 10.84
CA LEU A 6 -27.14 -2.34 11.21
C LEU A 6 -27.44 -1.94 12.66
N GLN A 7 -26.84 -2.64 13.62
CA GLN A 7 -26.88 -2.24 15.03
C GLN A 7 -25.71 -1.28 15.30
N GLN A 8 -25.98 0.02 15.23
CA GLN A 8 -25.00 1.06 15.54
C GLN A 8 -25.00 1.35 17.04
N GLN A 9 -23.91 0.99 17.72
CA GLN A 9 -23.67 1.38 19.12
C GLN A 9 -22.62 2.49 19.17
N CYS A 10 -22.99 3.65 19.70
CA CYS A 10 -22.07 4.76 19.93
C CYS A 10 -21.63 4.74 21.40
N ILE A 11 -20.32 4.76 21.64
CA ILE A 11 -19.74 4.83 22.98
C ILE A 11 -19.03 6.18 23.09
N GLU A 12 -19.49 7.04 23.99
CA GLU A 12 -18.90 8.36 24.25
C GLU A 12 -17.92 8.27 25.43
N ASN A 13 -16.68 8.73 25.22
CA ASN A 13 -15.56 8.77 26.17
C ASN A 13 -15.09 7.43 26.74
N VAL A 14 -13.85 7.10 26.39
CA VAL A 14 -13.18 5.85 26.78
C VAL A 14 -11.97 6.21 27.63
N ASP A 15 -11.88 5.67 28.85
CA ASP A 15 -10.61 5.61 29.56
C ASP A 15 -9.67 4.70 28.78
N PHE A 16 -8.42 5.12 28.57
CA PHE A 16 -7.41 4.33 27.89
C PHE A 16 -7.24 2.93 28.50
N ASN A 17 -7.36 2.80 29.82
CA ASN A 17 -7.27 1.51 30.50
C ASN A 17 -8.35 0.52 30.03
N GLU A 18 -9.42 1.01 29.41
CA GLU A 18 -10.51 0.20 28.87
C GLU A 18 -10.33 -0.15 27.40
N LEU A 19 -9.32 0.40 26.71
CA LEU A 19 -9.16 0.18 25.26
C LEU A 19 -9.04 -1.31 24.93
N GLU A 20 -8.31 -2.07 25.76
CA GLU A 20 -8.24 -3.52 25.61
C GLU A 20 -9.60 -4.20 25.79
N ASN A 21 -10.34 -3.84 26.85
CA ASN A 21 -11.68 -4.37 27.12
C ASN A 21 -12.66 -4.03 26.00
N ILE A 22 -12.55 -2.85 25.40
CA ILE A 22 -13.37 -2.44 24.25
C ILE A 22 -13.09 -3.34 23.07
N PHE A 23 -11.83 -3.59 22.73
CA PHE A 23 -11.53 -4.53 21.64
C PHE A 23 -11.98 -5.96 21.96
N GLN A 24 -11.84 -6.44 23.20
CA GLN A 24 -12.38 -7.74 23.63
C GLN A 24 -13.90 -7.79 23.42
N ASN A 25 -14.62 -6.75 23.81
CA ASN A 25 -16.06 -6.65 23.64
C ASN A 25 -16.45 -6.61 22.15
N ILE A 26 -15.76 -5.83 21.31
CA ILE A 26 -16.00 -5.78 19.87
C ILE A 26 -15.87 -7.18 19.25
N VAL A 27 -14.81 -7.91 19.61
CA VAL A 27 -14.58 -9.28 19.13
C VAL A 27 -15.66 -10.24 19.65
N ALA A 28 -16.01 -10.16 20.94
CA ALA A 28 -17.00 -11.01 21.58
C ALA A 28 -18.42 -10.83 20.98
N HIS A 29 -18.77 -9.61 20.57
CA HIS A 29 -20.04 -9.31 19.91
C HIS A 29 -20.02 -9.55 18.40
N GLY A 30 -18.90 -10.05 17.85
CA GLY A 30 -18.82 -10.42 16.44
C GLY A 30 -18.87 -9.23 15.47
N VAL A 31 -18.51 -8.02 15.93
CA VAL A 31 -18.53 -6.82 15.10
C VAL A 31 -17.57 -6.95 13.91
N ASP A 32 -18.05 -6.71 12.69
CA ASP A 32 -17.22 -6.84 11.47
C ASP A 32 -16.28 -5.65 11.26
N TYR A 33 -16.68 -4.47 11.74
CA TYR A 33 -15.96 -3.22 11.48
C TYR A 33 -16.17 -2.19 12.59
N ALA A 34 -15.10 -1.53 13.02
CA ALA A 34 -15.15 -0.48 14.06
C ALA A 34 -14.66 0.88 13.54
N LEU A 35 -15.34 1.96 13.94
CA LEU A 35 -14.92 3.33 13.70
C LEU A 35 -14.44 3.97 15.00
N PHE A 36 -13.25 4.56 14.97
CA PHE A 36 -12.65 5.23 16.13
C PHE A 36 -12.45 6.72 15.81
N GLY A 37 -13.20 7.58 16.47
CA GLY A 37 -12.95 9.02 16.48
C GLY A 37 -11.92 9.39 17.54
N ILE A 38 -10.83 10.04 17.16
CA ILE A 38 -9.82 10.56 18.11
C ILE A 38 -9.65 12.08 17.98
N PRO A 39 -9.46 12.82 19.08
CA PRO A 39 -8.99 14.20 19.03
C PRO A 39 -7.61 14.32 18.36
N ASP A 40 -7.28 15.48 17.78
CA ASP A 40 -6.03 15.68 17.00
C ASP A 40 -4.75 15.41 17.80
N ASP A 41 -4.67 15.96 18.99
CA ASP A 41 -3.49 15.88 19.84
C ASP A 41 -3.60 14.79 20.91
N MET A 42 -4.54 13.85 20.72
CA MET A 42 -4.72 12.77 21.69
C MET A 42 -3.45 11.92 21.75
N LYS A 43 -2.72 12.12 22.83
CA LYS A 43 -1.57 11.34 23.21
C LYS A 43 -1.89 10.55 24.47
N ILE A 44 -1.47 9.30 24.47
CA ILE A 44 -1.53 8.40 25.62
C ILE A 44 -0.08 8.14 26.01
N ASN A 45 0.32 8.56 27.21
CA ASN A 45 1.69 8.46 27.69
C ASN A 45 2.73 9.04 26.70
N GLY A 46 2.40 10.19 26.08
CA GLY A 46 3.27 10.87 25.11
C GLY A 46 3.17 10.37 23.67
N ILE A 47 2.33 9.37 23.37
CA ILE A 47 2.26 8.73 22.05
C ILE A 47 0.89 8.86 21.42
N SER A 48 0.89 8.99 20.10
CA SER A 48 -0.31 9.09 19.28
C SER A 48 -1.31 7.97 19.60
N ALA A 49 -2.53 8.33 20.01
CA ALA A 49 -3.61 7.36 20.22
C ALA A 49 -3.90 6.51 18.98
N HIS A 50 -3.65 7.07 17.79
CA HIS A 50 -3.71 6.35 16.52
C HIS A 50 -2.83 5.09 16.53
N ASP A 51 -1.60 5.18 17.01
CA ASP A 51 -0.63 4.07 16.96
C ASP A 51 -1.03 2.92 17.88
N ILE A 52 -1.54 3.27 19.05
CA ILE A 52 -2.00 2.30 20.04
C ILE A 52 -3.25 1.58 19.54
N ILE A 53 -4.24 2.30 18.99
CA ILE A 53 -5.44 1.69 18.39
C ILE A 53 -5.04 0.79 17.21
N LYS A 54 -4.03 1.18 16.40
CA LYS A 54 -3.51 0.33 15.31
C LYS A 54 -2.85 -0.95 15.81
N TYR A 55 -2.11 -0.89 16.91
CA TYR A 55 -1.57 -2.08 17.55
C TYR A 55 -2.70 -3.04 18.00
N PHE A 56 -3.67 -2.54 18.76
CA PHE A 56 -4.76 -3.38 19.25
C PHE A 56 -5.59 -3.99 18.10
N SER A 57 -6.00 -3.15 17.14
CA SER A 57 -6.81 -3.60 16.00
C SER A 57 -6.09 -4.60 15.11
N LEU A 58 -4.86 -4.33 14.68
CA LEU A 58 -4.21 -5.13 13.63
C LEU A 58 -3.32 -6.25 14.17
N ILE A 59 -2.78 -6.11 15.38
CA ILE A 59 -1.84 -7.08 15.96
C ILE A 59 -2.49 -7.92 17.05
N LYS A 60 -3.15 -7.29 18.04
CA LYS A 60 -3.65 -8.03 19.22
C LYS A 60 -5.00 -8.72 18.96
N PHE A 61 -5.94 -8.05 18.32
CA PHE A 61 -7.32 -8.52 18.17
C PHE A 61 -7.72 -8.88 16.73
N GLY A 62 -6.99 -8.41 15.72
CA GLY A 62 -7.32 -8.68 14.31
C GLY A 62 -8.66 -8.08 13.86
N GLN A 63 -9.09 -6.97 14.47
CA GLN A 63 -10.34 -6.28 14.20
C GLN A 63 -10.18 -5.22 13.10
N PRO A 64 -10.90 -5.30 11.97
CA PRO A 64 -10.95 -4.22 10.99
C PRO A 64 -11.46 -2.93 11.63
N CYS A 65 -10.70 -1.84 11.49
CA CYS A 65 -11.14 -0.53 11.97
C CYS A 65 -10.65 0.64 11.14
N GLN A 66 -11.37 1.76 11.18
CA GLN A 66 -10.89 3.03 10.65
C GLN A 66 -10.88 4.10 11.75
N ILE A 67 -9.76 4.82 11.80
CA ILE A 67 -9.52 5.89 12.76
C ILE A 67 -9.69 7.21 12.02
N PHE A 68 -10.43 8.15 12.59
CA PHE A 68 -10.60 9.48 12.04
C PHE A 68 -10.41 10.55 13.12
N ARG A 69 -10.07 11.77 12.69
CA ARG A 69 -10.00 12.91 13.61
C ARG A 69 -11.41 13.45 13.84
N THR A 70 -11.81 13.60 15.08
CA THR A 70 -13.16 14.09 15.43
C THR A 70 -13.43 15.48 14.86
N LYS A 71 -12.41 16.35 14.78
CA LYS A 71 -12.54 17.68 14.13
C LYS A 71 -12.89 17.63 12.64
N ASN A 72 -12.62 16.51 11.97
CA ASN A 72 -12.94 16.33 10.55
C ASN A 72 -14.37 15.80 10.37
N PHE A 73 -14.99 15.35 11.45
CA PHE A 73 -16.38 14.89 11.49
C PHE A 73 -17.33 16.09 11.52
N ASN A 74 -17.35 16.84 10.40
CA ASN A 74 -18.19 18.04 10.22
C ASN A 74 -19.17 17.87 9.05
N HIS A 75 -19.61 16.63 8.75
CA HIS A 75 -20.51 16.31 7.62
C HIS A 75 -20.07 16.91 6.28
N ARG A 76 -18.75 16.93 6.03
CA ARG A 76 -18.23 17.35 4.73
C ARG A 76 -18.31 16.16 3.79
N ILE A 77 -18.99 16.34 2.65
CA ILE A 77 -19.15 15.31 1.62
C ILE A 77 -17.79 14.66 1.26
N ASP A 78 -16.73 15.45 1.12
CA ASP A 78 -15.40 14.92 0.78
C ASP A 78 -14.80 14.01 1.86
N PHE A 79 -15.07 14.32 3.14
CA PHE A 79 -14.65 13.50 4.26
C PHE A 79 -15.43 12.18 4.27
N ASP A 80 -16.75 12.25 4.12
CA ASP A 80 -17.62 11.08 4.13
C ASP A 80 -17.33 10.15 2.95
N VAL A 81 -17.10 10.70 1.75
CA VAL A 81 -16.68 9.94 0.56
C VAL A 81 -15.32 9.28 0.78
N SER A 82 -14.33 10.00 1.33
CA SER A 82 -13.02 9.43 1.61
C SER A 82 -13.07 8.33 2.68
N LEU A 83 -13.92 8.50 3.70
CA LEU A 83 -14.17 7.50 4.73
C LEU A 83 -14.83 6.26 4.13
N PHE A 84 -15.87 6.45 3.32
CA PHE A 84 -16.59 5.39 2.62
C PHE A 84 -15.66 4.56 1.72
N ILE A 85 -14.82 5.20 0.89
CA ILE A 85 -13.86 4.50 0.03
C ILE A 85 -12.92 3.61 0.84
N LYS A 86 -12.39 4.13 1.96
CA LYS A 86 -11.50 3.36 2.87
C LYS A 86 -12.23 2.21 3.55
N MET A 87 -13.51 2.39 3.89
CA MET A 87 -14.34 1.34 4.45
C MET A 87 -14.60 0.23 3.43
N CYS A 88 -15.06 0.57 2.22
CA CYS A 88 -15.23 -0.36 1.12
C CYS A 88 -13.95 -1.17 0.89
N HIS A 89 -12.80 -0.49 0.81
CA HIS A 89 -11.53 -1.16 0.53
C HIS A 89 -11.16 -2.20 1.59
N ARG A 90 -11.34 -1.87 2.87
CA ARG A 90 -11.06 -2.79 3.99
C ARG A 90 -12.02 -3.97 4.05
N LEU A 91 -13.24 -3.80 3.54
CA LEU A 91 -14.25 -4.85 3.40
C LEU A 91 -14.14 -5.62 2.07
N GLY A 92 -13.15 -5.30 1.23
CA GLY A 92 -12.90 -5.98 -0.05
C GLY A 92 -13.78 -5.50 -1.22
N VAL A 93 -14.49 -4.38 -1.05
CA VAL A 93 -15.33 -3.76 -2.09
C VAL A 93 -14.59 -2.59 -2.74
N PHE A 94 -14.76 -2.43 -4.05
CA PHE A 94 -14.04 -1.41 -4.82
C PHE A 94 -14.98 -0.53 -5.63
N PRO A 95 -14.85 0.79 -5.53
CA PRO A 95 -15.71 1.71 -6.27
C PRO A 95 -15.36 1.77 -7.76
N ASN A 96 -14.15 1.40 -8.16
CA ASN A 96 -13.70 1.43 -9.54
C ASN A 96 -12.81 0.25 -9.91
N ILE A 97 -12.93 -0.19 -11.16
CA ILE A 97 -12.10 -1.23 -11.78
C ILE A 97 -11.68 -0.79 -13.19
N ILE A 98 -10.48 -1.18 -13.61
CA ILE A 98 -10.07 -1.06 -15.01
C ILE A 98 -10.55 -2.33 -15.73
N LYS A 99 -11.31 -2.15 -16.81
CA LYS A 99 -11.85 -3.28 -17.58
C LYS A 99 -10.71 -4.10 -18.17
N GLN A 100 -10.83 -5.42 -18.14
CA GLN A 100 -9.81 -6.32 -18.69
C GLN A 100 -9.50 -6.07 -20.18
N THR A 101 -10.49 -5.67 -20.96
CA THR A 101 -10.33 -5.32 -22.38
C THR A 101 -9.40 -4.12 -22.59
N TYR A 102 -9.29 -3.22 -21.61
CA TYR A 102 -8.40 -2.07 -21.68
C TYR A 102 -6.93 -2.52 -21.66
N TRP A 103 -6.56 -3.48 -20.81
CA TRP A 103 -5.18 -3.98 -20.72
C TRP A 103 -4.68 -4.53 -22.06
N GLY A 104 -5.53 -5.29 -22.77
CA GLY A 104 -5.21 -5.78 -24.10
C GLY A 104 -5.04 -4.65 -25.14
N SER A 105 -5.83 -3.59 -25.05
CA SER A 105 -5.79 -2.46 -25.99
C SER A 105 -4.49 -1.63 -25.91
N ILE A 106 -3.85 -1.59 -24.74
CA ILE A 106 -2.58 -0.88 -24.52
C ILE A 106 -1.34 -1.78 -24.65
N GLY A 107 -1.51 -3.02 -25.14
CA GLY A 107 -0.40 -3.95 -25.38
C GLY A 107 0.05 -4.78 -24.16
N PHE A 108 -0.65 -4.71 -23.02
CA PHE A 108 -0.36 -5.55 -21.85
C PHE A 108 -0.99 -6.94 -21.99
N LYS A 109 -0.40 -7.78 -22.85
CA LYS A 109 -1.03 -9.01 -23.37
C LYS A 109 -1.21 -10.13 -22.35
N ASP A 110 -0.40 -10.19 -21.30
CA ASP A 110 -0.41 -11.24 -20.28
C ASP A 110 -0.85 -10.69 -18.91
N PHE A 111 -1.75 -9.70 -18.91
CA PHE A 111 -2.30 -9.13 -17.67
C PHE A 111 -2.92 -10.20 -16.75
N CYS A 112 -3.58 -11.23 -17.31
CA CYS A 112 -4.09 -12.38 -16.56
C CYS A 112 -2.99 -13.28 -15.96
N ASP A 113 -1.74 -13.13 -16.37
CA ASP A 113 -0.60 -13.93 -15.91
C ASP A 113 0.43 -13.07 -15.19
N SER A 114 0.06 -11.83 -14.84
CA SER A 114 0.97 -10.83 -14.27
C SER A 114 0.65 -10.49 -12.82
N ILE A 115 1.70 -10.20 -12.05
CA ILE A 115 1.60 -9.61 -10.71
C ILE A 115 2.14 -8.19 -10.76
N ILE A 116 1.38 -7.25 -10.22
CA ILE A 116 1.83 -5.89 -9.97
C ILE A 116 2.31 -5.81 -8.51
N MET A 117 3.55 -5.42 -8.30
CA MET A 117 4.19 -5.38 -6.98
C MET A 117 4.83 -4.02 -6.71
N ALA A 118 5.04 -3.70 -5.44
CA ALA A 118 5.90 -2.58 -5.07
C ALA A 118 6.67 -2.82 -3.79
N VAL A 119 7.87 -2.23 -3.71
CA VAL A 119 8.70 -2.14 -2.51
C VAL A 119 8.82 -0.69 -2.07
N ASN A 120 8.76 -0.48 -0.76
CA ASN A 120 9.14 0.79 -0.13
C ASN A 120 10.03 0.49 1.08
N CYS A 121 11.20 1.11 1.11
CA CYS A 121 12.14 1.02 2.21
C CYS A 121 12.26 2.39 2.87
N ASP A 122 12.01 2.46 4.18
CA ASP A 122 12.12 3.71 4.93
C ASP A 122 12.84 3.49 6.25
N THR A 123 13.41 4.57 6.78
CA THR A 123 14.00 4.60 8.11
C THR A 123 13.13 5.48 8.99
N GLN A 124 12.73 4.96 10.14
CA GLN A 124 11.92 5.69 11.10
C GLN A 124 12.56 5.58 12.48
N GLU A 125 12.48 6.66 13.25
CA GLU A 125 13.02 6.70 14.61
C GLU A 125 11.92 6.33 15.61
N ILE A 126 12.18 5.35 16.47
CA ILE A 126 11.28 4.93 17.54
C ILE A 126 12.06 5.06 18.84
N GLN A 127 11.59 5.92 19.74
CA GLN A 127 12.20 6.14 21.06
C GLN A 127 13.72 6.45 21.00
N GLY A 128 14.16 7.25 20.02
CA GLY A 128 15.59 7.58 19.86
C GLY A 128 16.41 6.57 19.07
N GLN A 129 15.81 5.46 18.61
CA GLN A 129 16.51 4.39 17.88
C GLN A 129 16.03 4.29 16.43
N PRO A 130 16.93 4.20 15.45
CA PRO A 130 16.56 4.06 14.05
C PRO A 130 16.16 2.61 13.72
N TYR A 131 14.99 2.44 13.12
CA TYR A 131 14.50 1.18 12.56
C TYR A 131 14.34 1.28 11.05
N TRP A 132 14.82 0.27 10.34
CA TRP A 132 14.55 0.06 8.94
C TRP A 132 13.25 -0.71 8.79
N ILE A 133 12.32 -0.17 7.99
CA ILE A 133 11.03 -0.77 7.71
C ILE A 133 10.90 -0.90 6.19
N MET A 134 10.99 -2.13 5.71
CA MET A 134 10.89 -2.46 4.29
C MET A 134 9.55 -3.16 4.06
N SER A 135 8.67 -2.58 3.26
CA SER A 135 7.38 -3.17 2.90
C SER A 135 7.39 -3.64 1.46
N LEU A 136 6.69 -4.74 1.22
CA LEU A 136 6.40 -5.30 -0.07
C LEU A 136 4.88 -5.49 -0.20
N VAL A 137 4.34 -5.12 -1.35
CA VAL A 137 2.96 -5.44 -1.71
C VAL A 137 2.92 -6.16 -3.05
N GLY A 138 1.93 -7.04 -3.23
CA GLY A 138 1.71 -7.74 -4.50
C GLY A 138 0.24 -7.99 -4.77
N SER A 139 -0.20 -7.72 -6.00
CA SER A 139 -1.61 -7.84 -6.40
C SER A 139 -2.13 -9.27 -6.25
N LYS A 140 -3.34 -9.43 -5.71
CA LYS A 140 -4.00 -10.74 -5.52
C LYS A 140 -4.72 -11.23 -6.77
N ASN A 141 -5.25 -10.30 -7.56
CA ASN A 141 -6.10 -10.56 -8.72
C ASN A 141 -5.68 -9.69 -9.91
N HIS A 142 -6.27 -9.97 -11.08
CA HIS A 142 -5.96 -9.28 -12.34
C HIS A 142 -6.76 -7.99 -12.55
N ASN A 143 -7.55 -7.59 -11.54
CA ASN A 143 -8.11 -6.24 -11.45
C ASN A 143 -7.11 -5.27 -10.79
N TYR A 144 -6.03 -5.80 -10.19
CA TYR A 144 -4.96 -5.04 -9.52
C TYR A 144 -5.45 -4.08 -8.44
N MET A 145 -6.52 -4.45 -7.75
CA MET A 145 -7.14 -3.63 -6.69
C MET A 145 -6.81 -4.14 -5.28
N LEU A 146 -6.69 -5.47 -5.13
CA LEU A 146 -6.38 -6.11 -3.87
C LEU A 146 -4.91 -6.47 -3.83
N TYR A 147 -4.25 -6.22 -2.70
CA TYR A 147 -2.84 -6.52 -2.51
C TYR A 147 -2.62 -7.34 -1.24
N ASN A 148 -1.71 -8.30 -1.32
CA ASN A 148 -1.09 -8.88 -0.14
C ASN A 148 0.04 -7.95 0.31
N GLU A 149 0.21 -7.82 1.63
CA GLU A 149 1.29 -7.07 2.27
C GLU A 149 2.26 -8.04 2.92
N ALA A 150 3.54 -7.69 2.89
CA ALA A 150 4.58 -8.25 3.75
C ALA A 150 5.55 -7.12 4.14
N HIS A 151 6.25 -7.27 5.25
CA HIS A 151 7.26 -6.30 5.67
C HIS A 151 8.39 -7.00 6.41
N VAL A 152 9.51 -6.28 6.50
CA VAL A 152 10.68 -6.65 7.27
C VAL A 152 11.09 -5.45 8.08
N ILE A 153 11.13 -5.63 9.39
CA ILE A 153 11.52 -4.60 10.34
C ILE A 153 12.79 -5.03 11.07
N GLY A 154 13.73 -4.11 11.24
CA GLY A 154 14.92 -4.35 12.06
C GLY A 154 15.86 -3.15 12.16
N LYS A 155 16.91 -3.29 12.98
CA LYS A 155 17.95 -2.25 13.18
C LYS A 155 18.88 -2.06 11.98
N LYS A 156 18.85 -3.00 11.03
CA LYS A 156 19.61 -2.97 9.77
C LYS A 156 18.71 -3.43 8.63
N ARG A 157 19.04 -3.00 7.41
CA ARG A 157 18.38 -3.49 6.19
C ARG A 157 18.62 -4.99 6.04
N ASN A 158 17.56 -5.75 5.78
CA ASN A 158 17.59 -7.19 5.58
C ASN A 158 16.90 -7.59 4.26
N TYR A 159 17.57 -7.31 3.14
CA TYR A 159 17.06 -7.64 1.81
C TYR A 159 16.95 -9.16 1.57
N ALA A 160 17.68 -9.98 2.32
CA ALA A 160 17.56 -11.44 2.24
C ALA A 160 16.19 -11.90 2.73
N LEU A 161 15.76 -11.44 3.91
CA LEU A 161 14.43 -11.72 4.42
C LEU A 161 13.34 -11.07 3.56
N LEU A 162 13.56 -9.86 3.03
CA LEU A 162 12.60 -9.23 2.11
C LEU A 162 12.40 -10.06 0.84
N ARG A 163 13.47 -10.65 0.32
CA ARG A 163 13.45 -11.57 -0.82
C ARG A 163 12.68 -12.85 -0.52
N GLU A 164 12.81 -13.40 0.69
CA GLU A 164 11.97 -14.52 1.13
C GLU A 164 10.49 -14.13 1.18
N GLN A 165 10.16 -12.95 1.71
CA GLN A 165 8.78 -12.45 1.73
C GLN A 165 8.24 -12.26 0.30
N LEU A 166 9.08 -11.80 -0.63
CA LEU A 166 8.72 -11.70 -2.04
C LEU A 166 8.39 -13.06 -2.65
N TYR A 167 9.21 -14.07 -2.39
CA TYR A 167 8.95 -15.43 -2.83
C TYR A 167 7.60 -15.96 -2.27
N GLN A 168 7.31 -15.71 -0.99
CA GLN A 168 6.04 -16.08 -0.39
C GLN A 168 4.83 -15.41 -1.04
N LEU A 169 4.96 -14.15 -1.51
CA LEU A 169 3.88 -13.49 -2.26
C LEU A 169 3.63 -14.17 -3.62
N ILE A 170 4.68 -14.62 -4.30
CA ILE A 170 4.57 -15.37 -5.56
C ILE A 170 3.93 -16.74 -5.31
N CYS A 171 4.34 -17.48 -4.28
CA CYS A 171 3.69 -18.75 -3.91
C CYS A 171 2.20 -18.56 -3.56
N LYS A 172 1.83 -17.44 -2.92
CA LYS A 172 0.42 -17.10 -2.66
C LYS A 172 -0.38 -16.79 -3.93
N TYR A 173 0.28 -16.29 -4.98
CA TYR A 173 -0.34 -16.11 -6.29
C TYR A 173 -0.51 -17.48 -6.96
N GLU A 174 0.56 -18.28 -7.01
CA GLU A 174 0.55 -19.62 -7.60
C GLU A 174 -0.53 -20.50 -6.98
N LYS A 175 -0.64 -20.52 -5.65
CA LYS A 175 -1.69 -21.27 -4.96
C LYS A 175 -3.11 -20.82 -5.34
N ARG A 176 -3.31 -19.53 -5.66
CA ARG A 176 -4.63 -18.98 -6.01
C ARG A 176 -5.00 -19.22 -7.47
N HIS A 177 -4.02 -19.16 -8.36
CA HIS A 177 -4.22 -19.21 -9.81
C HIS A 177 -3.78 -20.54 -10.44
N GLU A 178 -3.32 -21.47 -9.60
CA GLU A 178 -2.82 -22.80 -9.97
C GLU A 178 -1.69 -22.79 -11.00
N ARG A 179 -0.94 -21.67 -11.06
CA ARG A 179 0.18 -21.46 -11.99
C ARG A 179 1.08 -20.31 -11.55
N MET A 180 2.36 -20.41 -11.91
CA MET A 180 3.31 -19.32 -11.73
C MET A 180 2.94 -18.10 -12.58
N PRO A 181 3.21 -16.87 -12.11
CA PRO A 181 3.06 -15.70 -12.95
C PRO A 181 4.09 -15.73 -14.08
N LYS A 182 3.70 -15.27 -15.28
CA LYS A 182 4.65 -15.07 -16.38
C LYS A 182 5.46 -13.80 -16.19
N THR A 183 4.83 -12.77 -15.62
CA THR A 183 5.43 -11.45 -15.50
C THR A 183 5.21 -10.86 -14.10
N VAL A 184 6.24 -10.17 -13.61
CA VAL A 184 6.15 -9.33 -12.42
C VAL A 184 6.59 -7.91 -12.78
N ILE A 185 5.69 -6.95 -12.60
CA ILE A 185 6.01 -5.51 -12.67
C ILE A 185 6.23 -5.02 -11.24
N LEU A 186 7.48 -4.66 -10.93
CA LEU A 186 7.92 -4.24 -9.61
C LEU A 186 8.25 -2.76 -9.59
N TYR A 187 7.44 -1.99 -8.86
CA TYR A 187 7.72 -0.58 -8.56
C TYR A 187 8.55 -0.42 -7.29
N TYR A 188 9.44 0.56 -7.27
CA TYR A 188 10.13 0.95 -6.04
C TYR A 188 10.43 2.46 -6.07
N ASN A 189 10.73 3.06 -4.92
CA ASN A 189 10.94 4.51 -4.77
C ASN A 189 12.25 4.85 -4.06
N GLU A 190 13.34 4.18 -4.42
CA GLU A 190 14.63 4.38 -3.78
C GLU A 190 15.45 5.47 -4.49
N ARG A 191 16.16 6.27 -3.69
CA ARG A 191 16.90 7.47 -4.15
C ARG A 191 18.37 7.20 -4.43
N ASN A 192 18.88 6.01 -4.11
CA ASN A 192 20.29 5.66 -4.23
C ASN A 192 20.50 4.61 -5.34
N GLU A 193 21.70 4.54 -5.93
CA GLU A 193 22.07 3.52 -6.91
C GLU A 193 22.33 2.14 -6.26
N ASN A 194 22.84 2.12 -5.02
CA ASN A 194 23.08 0.87 -4.27
C ASN A 194 21.81 0.05 -4.02
N ASP A 195 20.70 0.77 -3.95
CA ASP A 195 19.35 0.29 -3.74
C ASP A 195 18.86 -0.55 -4.94
N LEU A 196 19.11 -0.09 -6.18
CA LEU A 196 18.82 -0.85 -7.40
C LEU A 196 19.53 -2.22 -7.43
N VAL A 197 20.78 -2.28 -6.98
CA VAL A 197 21.55 -3.53 -6.93
C VAL A 197 20.87 -4.53 -5.99
N GLN A 198 20.35 -4.07 -4.84
CA GLN A 198 19.63 -4.92 -3.89
C GLN A 198 18.28 -5.35 -4.43
N ILE A 199 17.51 -4.46 -5.07
CA ILE A 199 16.25 -4.79 -5.72
C ILE A 199 16.46 -5.84 -6.82
N LYS A 200 17.48 -5.69 -7.69
CA LYS A 200 17.80 -6.71 -8.71
C LYS A 200 18.21 -8.05 -8.09
N LYS A 201 18.94 -8.06 -6.98
CA LYS A 201 19.27 -9.30 -6.24
C LYS A 201 18.03 -9.95 -5.64
N MET A 202 17.10 -9.15 -5.12
CA MET A 202 15.82 -9.61 -4.57
C MET A 202 14.95 -10.30 -5.65
N CYS A 203 14.98 -9.82 -6.89
CA CYS A 203 14.20 -10.41 -7.99
C CYS A 203 14.71 -11.78 -8.47
N LYS A 204 15.94 -12.17 -8.14
CA LYS A 204 16.45 -13.51 -8.47
C LYS A 204 15.75 -14.49 -7.52
N LEU A 205 14.89 -15.39 -7.96
CA LEU A 205 14.20 -16.30 -7.03
C LEU A 205 14.54 -17.78 -7.22
N SER A 206 15.40 -18.07 -8.21
CA SER A 206 15.82 -19.43 -8.55
C SER A 206 16.42 -20.22 -7.40
N MET A 207 16.98 -19.53 -6.39
CA MET A 207 17.48 -20.18 -5.18
C MET A 207 16.39 -20.85 -4.32
N PHE A 208 15.13 -20.43 -4.47
CA PHE A 208 13.99 -21.04 -3.76
C PHE A 208 13.26 -22.07 -4.62
N SER A 209 13.14 -21.82 -5.92
CA SER A 209 12.49 -22.74 -6.87
C SER A 209 12.93 -22.44 -8.30
N SER A 210 13.31 -23.47 -9.06
CA SER A 210 13.69 -23.36 -10.46
C SER A 210 12.55 -22.87 -11.36
N GLN A 211 11.28 -23.10 -10.98
CA GLN A 211 10.13 -22.61 -11.75
C GLN A 211 10.09 -21.08 -11.85
N THR A 212 10.66 -20.37 -10.87
CA THR A 212 10.72 -18.91 -10.86
C THR A 212 11.69 -18.31 -11.89
N GLU A 213 12.55 -19.13 -12.51
CA GLU A 213 13.46 -18.69 -13.58
C GLU A 213 12.71 -18.24 -14.84
N SER A 214 11.48 -18.74 -15.02
CA SER A 214 10.62 -18.36 -16.14
C SER A 214 9.94 -17.00 -15.99
N ILE A 215 9.99 -16.40 -14.79
CA ILE A 215 9.33 -15.13 -14.49
C ILE A 215 10.09 -13.98 -15.16
N LYS A 216 9.38 -13.19 -15.97
CA LYS A 216 9.89 -11.97 -16.58
C LYS A 216 9.69 -10.78 -15.65
N TRP A 217 10.75 -10.02 -15.43
CA TRP A 217 10.74 -8.87 -14.52
C TRP A 217 10.77 -7.54 -15.28
N VAL A 218 9.82 -6.68 -14.94
CA VAL A 218 9.84 -5.25 -15.26
C VAL A 218 10.10 -4.49 -13.96
N ILE A 219 11.22 -3.78 -13.85
CA ILE A 219 11.62 -3.08 -12.63
C ILE A 219 11.62 -1.59 -12.87
N ILE A 220 10.76 -0.85 -12.16
CA ILE A 220 10.49 0.57 -12.40
C ILE A 220 10.78 1.36 -11.14
N ASN A 221 11.72 2.30 -11.21
CA ASN A 221 11.90 3.29 -10.14
C ASN A 221 10.93 4.44 -10.35
N VAL A 222 10.24 4.87 -9.29
CA VAL A 222 9.31 6.00 -9.31
C VAL A 222 9.75 7.02 -8.28
N VAL A 223 10.18 8.19 -8.74
CA VAL A 223 10.68 9.27 -7.90
C VAL A 223 9.78 10.49 -8.04
N SER A 224 9.01 10.79 -6.99
CA SER A 224 8.26 12.03 -6.91
C SER A 224 9.21 13.20 -6.65
N HIS A 225 9.25 14.18 -7.55
CA HIS A 225 10.04 15.38 -7.37
C HIS A 225 9.13 16.51 -6.90
N LYS A 226 9.40 17.06 -5.70
CA LYS A 226 8.56 18.13 -5.10
C LYS A 226 8.47 19.39 -5.97
N ASN A 227 9.47 19.62 -6.82
CA ASN A 227 9.66 20.86 -7.58
C ASN A 227 9.87 20.64 -9.08
N MET A 228 9.44 19.50 -9.65
CA MET A 228 9.40 19.44 -11.12
C MET A 228 8.25 20.36 -11.55
N ALA A 229 8.58 21.60 -11.87
CA ALA A 229 7.60 22.59 -12.26
C ALA A 229 6.88 22.10 -13.51
N GLY A 230 5.57 21.90 -13.42
CA GLY A 230 4.69 21.62 -14.57
C GLY A 230 4.81 22.64 -15.70
N LYS A 231 5.46 23.78 -15.47
CA LYS A 231 5.78 24.80 -16.48
C LYS A 231 6.63 24.30 -17.65
N LEU A 232 7.31 23.15 -17.52
CA LEU A 232 8.14 22.58 -18.59
C LEU A 232 7.38 21.73 -19.60
N PHE A 233 6.14 21.34 -19.29
CA PHE A 233 5.39 20.39 -20.11
C PHE A 233 3.98 20.94 -20.34
N GLU A 234 3.65 21.28 -21.58
CA GLU A 234 2.28 21.61 -21.94
C GLU A 234 1.39 20.39 -21.68
N LYS A 235 0.25 20.59 -21.03
CA LYS A 235 -0.76 19.54 -20.88
C LYS A 235 -1.21 19.16 -22.31
N PRO A 236 -1.17 17.88 -22.69
CA PRO A 236 -1.72 17.46 -23.99
C PRO A 236 -3.20 17.87 -24.07
N GLU A 237 -3.61 18.53 -25.15
CA GLU A 237 -4.96 19.12 -25.29
C GLU A 237 -6.12 18.11 -25.13
N ASN A 238 -5.85 16.80 -25.20
CA ASN A 238 -6.85 15.73 -25.22
C ASN A 238 -6.68 14.66 -24.12
N GLU A 239 -5.80 14.86 -23.14
CA GLU A 239 -5.59 13.87 -22.07
C GLU A 239 -6.33 14.24 -20.78
N GLY A 240 -6.82 13.22 -20.08
CA GLY A 240 -7.63 13.35 -18.88
C GLY A 240 -6.87 13.94 -17.69
N SER A 241 -7.32 13.65 -16.48
CA SER A 241 -6.73 14.19 -15.24
C SER A 241 -5.34 13.61 -14.90
N SER A 242 -4.90 12.58 -15.63
CA SER A 242 -3.56 11.98 -15.61
C SER A 242 -3.03 11.81 -17.03
N PHE A 243 -1.73 11.99 -17.21
CA PHE A 243 -1.03 11.77 -18.46
C PHE A 243 0.40 11.35 -18.20
N PHE A 244 1.06 10.75 -19.20
CA PHE A 244 2.50 10.54 -19.16
C PHE A 244 3.21 11.30 -20.28
N ILE A 245 4.42 11.75 -20.00
CA ILE A 245 5.27 12.46 -20.94
C ILE A 245 6.49 11.58 -21.23
N ALA A 246 6.67 11.26 -22.50
CA ALA A 246 7.86 10.62 -23.05
C ALA A 246 8.44 11.56 -24.12
N ASP A 247 9.18 12.59 -23.68
CA ASP A 247 9.87 13.54 -24.55
C ASP A 247 11.37 13.26 -24.55
N ASP A 248 11.86 12.68 -25.65
CA ASP A 248 13.27 12.32 -25.88
C ASP A 248 14.24 13.51 -25.78
N LYS A 249 13.74 14.76 -25.81
CA LYS A 249 14.58 15.96 -25.59
C LYS A 249 14.99 16.14 -24.14
N PHE A 250 14.16 15.67 -23.19
CA PHE A 250 14.34 15.89 -21.75
C PHE A 250 14.53 14.58 -20.98
N LEU A 251 14.14 13.46 -21.55
CA LEU A 251 14.12 12.15 -20.92
C LEU A 251 15.04 11.19 -21.67
N LYS A 252 15.68 10.29 -20.90
CA LYS A 252 16.47 9.22 -21.52
C LYS A 252 15.53 8.14 -22.10
N PRO A 253 16.00 7.36 -23.09
CA PRO A 253 15.29 6.14 -23.49
C PRO A 253 15.13 5.25 -22.26
N ASN A 254 13.91 4.77 -21.95
CA ASN A 254 13.48 4.11 -20.70
C ASN A 254 12.93 5.01 -19.57
N GLU A 255 12.82 6.32 -19.77
CA GLU A 255 12.26 7.25 -18.78
C GLU A 255 10.94 7.87 -19.26
N PHE A 256 10.00 8.04 -18.34
CA PHE A 256 8.77 8.80 -18.59
C PHE A 256 8.38 9.58 -17.33
N ILE A 257 7.61 10.65 -17.49
CA ILE A 257 7.06 11.42 -16.37
C ILE A 257 5.57 11.12 -16.27
N LEU A 258 5.08 10.78 -15.09
CA LEU A 258 3.65 10.81 -14.75
C LEU A 258 3.29 12.21 -14.30
N GLY A 259 2.30 12.84 -14.95
CA GLY A 259 1.79 14.15 -14.61
C GLY A 259 0.32 14.06 -14.20
N HIS A 260 -0.03 14.69 -13.09
CA HIS A 260 -1.42 14.77 -12.62
C HIS A 260 -1.81 16.21 -12.35
N ASP A 261 -2.99 16.58 -12.86
CA ASP A 261 -3.59 17.88 -12.65
C ASP A 261 -4.22 17.94 -11.26
N SER A 262 -3.63 18.73 -10.35
CA SER A 262 -4.16 18.89 -9.00
C SER A 262 -5.21 20.01 -8.88
N ASN A 263 -5.49 20.76 -9.95
CA ASN A 263 -6.26 22.01 -9.90
C ASN A 263 -7.66 21.90 -10.54
N HIS A 264 -8.36 20.78 -10.37
CA HIS A 264 -9.76 20.71 -10.79
C HIS A 264 -10.68 21.74 -10.09
N ASP A 265 -10.24 22.33 -8.96
CA ASP A 265 -11.06 23.23 -8.14
C ASP A 265 -10.72 24.73 -8.26
N ASN A 266 -9.68 25.15 -8.99
CA ASN A 266 -9.33 26.58 -9.12
C ASN A 266 -8.66 26.93 -10.47
N PRO A 267 -9.42 27.41 -11.47
CA PRO A 267 -8.92 27.68 -12.82
C PRO A 267 -8.03 28.92 -12.96
N THR A 268 -7.76 29.66 -11.88
CA THR A 268 -7.03 30.96 -11.92
C THR A 268 -5.59 30.91 -11.43
N SER A 269 -5.13 29.79 -10.86
CA SER A 269 -3.72 29.60 -10.46
C SER A 269 -2.98 28.80 -11.51
N GLU A 270 -1.80 29.28 -11.94
CA GLU A 270 -0.85 28.53 -12.79
C GLU A 270 -0.88 27.03 -12.48
N THR A 271 -1.13 26.18 -13.48
CA THR A 271 -1.29 24.73 -13.30
C THR A 271 0.01 24.14 -12.72
N ILE A 272 0.03 23.88 -11.42
CA ILE A 272 1.13 23.16 -10.77
C ILE A 272 0.84 21.67 -10.95
N LEU A 273 1.46 21.06 -11.98
CA LEU A 273 1.41 19.62 -12.15
C LEU A 273 2.21 18.93 -11.05
N LYS A 274 1.62 17.91 -10.42
CA LYS A 274 2.37 17.01 -9.54
C LYS A 274 2.96 15.90 -10.38
N CYS A 275 4.27 15.91 -10.53
CA CYS A 275 4.98 14.96 -11.38
C CYS A 275 5.74 13.89 -10.60
N ALA A 276 5.85 12.71 -11.19
CA ALA A 276 6.79 11.67 -10.78
C ALA A 276 7.58 11.15 -11.97
N LYS A 277 8.90 11.09 -11.83
CA LYS A 277 9.79 10.52 -12.84
C LYS A 277 9.82 9.00 -12.67
N CYS A 278 9.54 8.28 -13.73
CA CYS A 278 9.62 6.83 -13.81
C CYS A 278 10.83 6.42 -14.65
N VAL A 279 11.60 5.44 -14.18
CA VAL A 279 12.79 4.91 -14.86
C VAL A 279 12.69 3.39 -14.94
N ILE A 280 12.64 2.83 -16.16
CA ILE A 280 12.56 1.39 -16.41
C ILE A 280 13.98 0.80 -16.36
N ASN A 281 14.34 0.20 -15.24
CA ASN A 281 15.68 -0.34 -14.98
C ASN A 281 15.89 -1.79 -15.46
N SER A 282 14.80 -2.46 -15.84
CA SER A 282 14.76 -3.79 -16.44
C SER A 282 13.41 -3.96 -17.13
N ASP A 283 13.41 -4.47 -18.36
CA ASP A 283 12.23 -4.99 -19.04
C ASP A 283 12.61 -6.31 -19.73
N GLN A 284 12.07 -7.43 -19.25
CA GLN A 284 12.27 -8.77 -19.82
C GLN A 284 11.06 -9.24 -20.68
N THR A 285 10.07 -8.37 -20.88
CA THR A 285 8.77 -8.69 -21.45
C THR A 285 8.60 -8.26 -22.90
N PHE A 286 9.36 -7.24 -23.32
CA PHE A 286 9.25 -6.59 -24.62
C PHE A 286 7.90 -5.92 -24.87
N TYR A 287 7.19 -5.47 -23.82
CA TYR A 287 5.96 -4.68 -24.01
C TYR A 287 6.23 -3.33 -24.70
N GLY A 288 7.46 -2.82 -24.57
CA GLY A 288 7.85 -1.50 -25.02
C GLY A 288 7.49 -0.41 -24.01
N ASP A 289 8.27 0.67 -24.02
CA ASP A 289 8.18 1.76 -23.04
C ASP A 289 6.77 2.37 -22.98
N PHE A 290 6.09 2.47 -24.13
CA PHE A 290 4.73 2.99 -24.25
C PHE A 290 3.70 2.17 -23.45
N ALA A 291 3.72 0.84 -23.59
CA ALA A 291 2.78 -0.03 -22.88
C ALA A 291 3.05 -0.01 -21.37
N ILE A 292 4.33 0.03 -20.96
CA ILE A 292 4.73 0.12 -19.55
C ILE A 292 4.27 1.46 -18.94
N ALA A 293 4.43 2.56 -19.68
CA ALA A 293 3.98 3.88 -19.25
C ALA A 293 2.46 3.91 -19.09
N HIS A 294 1.70 3.39 -20.05
CA HIS A 294 0.23 3.30 -19.96
C HIS A 294 -0.26 2.42 -18.81
N VAL A 295 0.37 1.26 -18.58
CA VAL A 295 0.03 0.41 -17.41
C VAL A 295 0.27 1.19 -16.13
N THR A 296 1.41 1.88 -16.02
CA THR A 296 1.78 2.66 -14.84
C THR A 296 0.82 3.82 -14.59
N ASP A 297 0.48 4.58 -15.62
CA ASP A 297 -0.49 5.68 -15.57
C ASP A 297 -1.88 5.18 -15.15
N SER A 298 -2.35 4.08 -15.75
CA SER A 298 -3.66 3.48 -15.46
C SER A 298 -3.77 3.06 -14.00
N LEU A 299 -2.70 2.54 -13.40
CA LEU A 299 -2.67 2.18 -11.99
C LEU A 299 -2.78 3.40 -11.05
N CYS A 300 -2.57 4.63 -11.53
CA CYS A 300 -2.80 5.85 -10.75
C CYS A 300 -4.29 6.23 -10.63
N TYR A 301 -5.14 5.71 -11.53
CA TYR A 301 -6.60 5.91 -11.51
C TYR A 301 -7.33 5.03 -10.50
N LEU A 302 -6.66 4.04 -9.92
CA LEU A 302 -7.26 3.14 -8.95
C LEU A 302 -7.32 3.83 -7.58
N TYR A 303 -8.53 4.28 -7.19
CA TYR A 303 -8.74 5.07 -5.98
C TYR A 303 -8.76 4.15 -4.76
N SER A 304 -7.91 4.45 -3.77
CA SER A 304 -7.82 3.66 -2.54
C SER A 304 -8.12 4.42 -1.25
N GLU A 305 -8.07 5.75 -1.29
CA GLU A 305 -8.24 6.58 -0.09
C GLU A 305 -9.23 7.73 -0.29
N SER A 306 -9.41 8.17 -1.53
CA SER A 306 -10.16 9.36 -1.97
C SER A 306 -10.37 9.26 -3.48
N LEU A 307 -11.30 10.04 -4.04
CA LEU A 307 -11.48 10.20 -5.48
C LEU A 307 -10.39 11.08 -6.15
N THR A 308 -9.28 11.33 -5.44
CA THR A 308 -8.17 12.13 -5.95
C THR A 308 -7.08 11.23 -6.51
N LEU A 309 -6.62 11.56 -7.71
CA LEU A 309 -5.52 10.85 -8.35
C LEU A 309 -4.24 11.05 -7.54
N LYS A 310 -3.48 9.96 -7.43
CA LYS A 310 -2.14 9.98 -6.81
C LYS A 310 -1.10 10.12 -7.91
N ASN A 311 -0.02 10.83 -7.60
CA ASN A 311 1.11 11.02 -8.51
C ASN A 311 2.09 9.84 -8.56
N GLN A 312 1.57 8.63 -8.34
CA GLN A 312 2.32 7.39 -8.29
C GLN A 312 1.34 6.22 -8.38
N PRO A 313 1.76 5.08 -8.95
CA PRO A 313 0.87 3.95 -9.15
C PRO A 313 0.38 3.38 -7.81
N LEU A 314 -0.86 2.89 -7.78
CA LEU A 314 -1.49 2.27 -6.62
C LEU A 314 -0.58 1.33 -5.79
N PRO A 315 0.13 0.34 -6.38
CA PRO A 315 1.01 -0.55 -5.62
C PRO A 315 2.05 0.21 -4.79
N LEU A 316 2.64 1.26 -5.32
CA LEU A 316 3.64 2.04 -4.59
C LEU A 316 3.01 2.84 -3.45
N THR A 317 1.80 3.39 -3.67
CA THR A 317 1.00 4.00 -2.60
C THR A 317 0.74 3.01 -1.45
N TYR A 318 0.40 1.76 -1.78
CA TYR A 318 0.21 0.72 -0.78
C TYR A 318 1.51 0.32 -0.07
N ALA A 319 2.65 0.22 -0.77
CA ALA A 319 3.92 -0.07 -0.13
C ALA A 319 4.33 1.03 0.88
N ILE A 320 4.18 2.31 0.51
CA ILE A 320 4.45 3.45 1.39
C ILE A 320 3.53 3.43 2.61
N ASN A 321 2.22 3.24 2.39
CA ASN A 321 1.24 3.18 3.46
C ASN A 321 1.47 1.96 4.38
N SER A 322 1.86 0.82 3.82
CA SER A 322 2.27 -0.37 4.57
C SER A 322 3.43 -0.05 5.51
N THR A 323 4.48 0.61 5.03
CA THR A 323 5.63 1.00 5.86
C THR A 323 5.21 1.91 7.02
N ARG A 324 4.34 2.89 6.77
CA ARG A 324 3.78 3.76 7.81
C ARG A 324 2.95 2.99 8.83
N GLN A 325 2.15 2.03 8.37
CA GLN A 325 1.34 1.20 9.26
C GLN A 325 2.21 0.25 10.10
N ALA A 326 3.23 -0.37 9.51
CA ALA A 326 4.19 -1.21 10.22
C ALA A 326 4.91 -0.42 11.33
N PHE A 327 5.32 0.82 11.03
CA PHE A 327 5.86 1.76 12.04
C PHE A 327 4.85 2.01 13.18
N SER A 328 3.62 2.43 12.82
CA SER A 328 2.56 2.74 13.78
C SER A 328 2.26 1.56 14.71
N ARG A 329 2.21 0.34 14.17
CA ARG A 329 2.02 -0.91 14.92
C ARG A 329 3.19 -1.15 15.91
N LEU A 330 4.44 -0.98 15.46
CA LEU A 330 5.63 -1.16 16.29
C LEU A 330 5.69 -0.10 17.41
N ASN A 331 5.47 1.17 17.08
CA ASN A 331 5.49 2.27 18.04
C ASN A 331 4.39 2.14 19.11
N GLY A 332 3.17 1.81 18.69
CA GLY A 332 2.05 1.56 19.61
C GLY A 332 2.35 0.41 20.59
N LYS A 333 2.96 -0.66 20.09
CA LYS A 333 3.30 -1.83 20.90
C LYS A 333 4.42 -1.59 21.91
N LEU A 334 5.57 -1.05 21.47
CA LEU A 334 6.74 -0.83 22.34
C LEU A 334 6.41 0.02 23.57
N THR A 335 5.32 0.78 23.48
CA THR A 335 4.82 1.60 24.57
C THR A 335 3.72 0.89 25.35
N ALA A 336 2.77 0.23 24.68
CA ALA A 336 1.79 -0.60 25.37
C ALA A 336 2.47 -1.66 26.25
N ASN A 337 3.61 -2.23 25.82
CA ASN A 337 4.37 -3.23 26.59
C ASN A 337 5.05 -2.64 27.84
N LYS A 338 5.52 -1.38 27.79
CA LYS A 338 6.00 -0.68 29.00
C LYS A 338 4.90 -0.51 30.06
N ALA A 339 3.63 -0.53 29.64
CA ALA A 339 2.47 -0.48 30.52
C ALA A 339 1.87 -1.87 30.83
N TYR A 340 2.10 -2.88 29.97
CA TYR A 340 1.46 -4.21 30.03
C TYR A 340 2.44 -5.34 29.62
N SER A 341 3.13 -5.93 30.61
CA SER A 341 3.91 -7.20 30.62
C SER A 341 5.36 -7.24 30.07
N ASN A 342 6.17 -8.07 30.74
CA ASN A 342 7.65 -8.18 30.72
C ASN A 342 8.18 -9.35 29.85
N ASP A 343 7.36 -9.97 29.00
CA ASP A 343 7.58 -11.41 28.71
C ASP A 343 8.33 -11.76 27.42
N TYR A 344 8.81 -10.78 26.65
CA TYR A 344 9.51 -11.03 25.37
C TYR A 344 10.59 -9.98 25.11
N ASP A 345 11.78 -10.42 24.70
CA ASP A 345 12.84 -9.50 24.28
C ASP A 345 12.57 -8.89 22.88
N GLU A 346 13.35 -7.87 22.53
CA GLU A 346 13.16 -7.11 21.28
C GLU A 346 13.34 -7.98 20.02
N ASP A 347 14.26 -8.94 20.04
CA ASP A 347 14.60 -9.77 18.89
C ASP A 347 13.52 -10.84 18.63
N GLU A 348 13.01 -11.45 19.69
CA GLU A 348 11.84 -12.34 19.62
C GLU A 348 10.64 -11.58 19.07
N TRP A 349 10.46 -10.31 19.42
CA TRP A 349 9.40 -9.47 18.87
C TRP A 349 9.58 -9.09 17.41
N LEU A 350 10.77 -8.70 16.98
CA LEU A 350 11.03 -8.45 15.57
C LEU A 350 10.75 -9.72 14.75
N SER A 351 11.10 -10.88 15.29
CA SER A 351 10.73 -12.18 14.70
C SER A 351 9.21 -12.37 14.62
N ILE A 352 8.47 -12.12 15.72
CA ILE A 352 7.01 -12.23 15.75
C ILE A 352 6.35 -11.22 14.82
N LEU A 353 6.80 -9.98 14.69
CA LEU A 353 6.21 -9.02 13.75
C LEU A 353 6.46 -9.44 12.31
N ASN A 354 7.67 -9.91 12.02
CA ASN A 354 8.01 -10.44 10.70
C ASN A 354 7.30 -11.79 10.39
N THR A 355 6.79 -12.51 11.41
CA THR A 355 6.14 -13.83 11.26
C THR A 355 4.61 -13.80 11.38
N SER A 356 4.07 -13.08 12.37
CA SER A 356 2.65 -13.03 12.77
C SER A 356 1.81 -12.12 11.89
N MET A 357 2.44 -11.26 11.10
CA MET A 357 1.75 -10.56 10.01
C MET A 357 1.52 -11.47 8.77
N LYS A 358 1.66 -12.80 8.94
CA LYS A 358 0.89 -13.81 8.19
C LYS A 358 -0.60 -13.64 8.52
N PHE A 359 -1.24 -12.66 7.89
CA PHE A 359 -2.68 -12.39 7.90
C PHE A 359 -3.52 -13.66 7.66
N ASN A 360 -3.88 -14.37 8.73
CA ASN A 360 -4.78 -15.53 8.68
C ASN A 360 -6.19 -15.20 9.20
N PHE A 361 -6.40 -14.07 9.88
CA PHE A 361 -7.69 -13.80 10.54
C PHE A 361 -8.60 -12.85 9.72
N LEU A 362 -8.10 -11.71 9.23
CA LEU A 362 -8.90 -10.81 8.38
C LEU A 362 -9.37 -11.49 7.08
N HIS A 363 -8.57 -12.40 6.51
CA HIS A 363 -8.93 -13.10 5.28
C HIS A 363 -9.83 -14.31 5.49
N LYS A 364 -9.99 -14.84 6.72
CA LYS A 364 -10.93 -15.95 6.97
C LYS A 364 -12.35 -15.45 7.22
N LYS A 365 -12.52 -14.28 7.85
CA LYS A 365 -13.85 -13.65 8.02
C LYS A 365 -14.31 -12.85 6.80
N ILE A 366 -13.39 -12.18 6.09
CA ILE A 366 -13.69 -11.42 4.86
C ILE A 366 -13.41 -12.27 3.60
N ALA A 367 -13.26 -13.60 3.76
CA ALA A 367 -13.36 -14.51 2.63
C ALA A 367 -14.82 -14.55 2.18
N ASN A 368 -15.21 -13.58 1.37
CA ASN A 368 -16.22 -13.86 0.38
C ASN A 368 -15.59 -14.86 -0.60
N PRO A 369 -16.04 -16.12 -0.67
CA PRO A 369 -15.49 -17.10 -1.61
C PRO A 369 -15.80 -16.73 -3.08
N PHE A 370 -16.49 -15.62 -3.33
CA PHE A 370 -16.86 -15.11 -4.64
C PHE A 370 -16.05 -13.88 -5.10
N VAL A 371 -14.87 -13.58 -4.53
CA VAL A 371 -13.96 -12.50 -4.99
C VAL A 371 -12.53 -12.97 -5.19
#